data_AF-A0A830FJ89-F1
#
_entry.id   AF-A0A830FJ89-F1
#
_cell.length_a   1.000
_cell.length_b   1.000
_cell.length_c   1.000
_cell.angle_alpha   90.00
_cell.angle_beta   90.00
_cell.angle_gamma   90.00
#
_symmetry.space_group_name_H-M   'P 1'
#
loop_
_entity.id
_entity.type
_entity.pdbx_description
1 polymer ?
#
loop_
_entity_poly.entity_id
_entity_poly.type
_entity_poly.pdbx_seq_one_letter_code
_entity_poly.pdbx_strand_id
1 'polypeptide(L)'
;MGHLDILVRLGLAMDRYETFVEDGTVYVGSDDGPLEVAPLADIVAAAGGPAWTITYSEAEKERYAGMDTSDEGLVVDVVDMLHAMTHSQRFVDTLAAHPTEVPADDTISPRAGLFVGKLLENLEHGVA
;
A
#
# COMPACT_ATOMS: atom_id res chain seq x y z
N MET A 1 27.66 6.04 -18.70
CA MET A 1 27.96 7.44 -18.33
C MET A 1 27.00 8.33 -19.11
N GLY A 2 26.09 9.08 -18.54
CA GLY A 2 25.77 9.52 -17.18
C GLY A 2 24.74 10.66 -17.36
N HIS A 3 24.06 11.04 -16.27
CA HIS A 3 22.89 11.93 -16.20
C HIS A 3 21.56 11.19 -16.11
N LEU A 4 21.34 10.54 -14.96
CA LEU A 4 20.06 10.70 -14.29
C LEU A 4 20.31 11.72 -13.18
N ASP A 5 19.67 12.87 -13.33
CA ASP A 5 19.94 14.08 -12.59
C ASP A 5 19.75 13.91 -11.08
N ILE A 6 20.86 14.13 -10.39
CA ILE A 6 20.95 14.49 -8.97
C ILE A 6 20.18 15.80 -8.80
N LEU A 7 18.93 15.71 -8.37
CA LEU A 7 18.18 16.84 -7.81
C LEU A 7 17.84 16.59 -6.34
N VAL A 8 18.82 16.07 -5.59
CA VAL A 8 18.87 16.22 -4.13
C VAL A 8 19.32 17.65 -3.85
N ARG A 9 18.37 18.59 -3.82
CA ARG A 9 18.63 19.98 -3.44
C ARG A 9 17.52 20.52 -2.54
N LEU A 10 17.90 20.70 -1.27
CA LEU A 10 17.30 21.57 -0.24
C LEU A 10 16.00 21.10 0.42
N GLY A 11 16.16 20.51 1.60
CA GLY A 11 15.46 20.87 2.84
C GLY A 11 13.92 20.87 2.84
N LEU A 12 13.37 19.95 3.66
CA LEU A 12 12.00 19.93 4.20
C LEU A 12 10.91 19.24 3.34
N ALA A 13 11.13 17.99 2.95
CA ALA A 13 10.04 17.04 2.78
C ALA A 13 10.43 15.74 3.50
N MET A 14 9.53 15.15 4.28
CA MET A 14 9.71 13.76 4.71
C MET A 14 9.70 12.93 3.43
N ASP A 15 10.81 12.29 3.04
CA ASP A 15 10.87 11.52 1.81
C ASP A 15 9.68 10.55 1.75
N ARG A 16 8.89 10.71 0.68
CA ARG A 16 7.72 9.90 0.38
C ARG A 16 8.10 8.96 -0.75
N TYR A 17 8.10 7.68 -0.44
CA TYR A 17 8.50 6.63 -1.36
C TYR A 17 7.28 6.10 -2.10
N GLU A 18 7.36 6.11 -3.43
CA GLU A 18 6.28 5.65 -4.29
C GLU A 18 6.19 4.13 -4.34
N THR A 19 4.98 3.65 -4.62
CA THR A 19 4.72 2.25 -4.96
C THR A 19 4.63 2.13 -6.48
N PHE A 20 5.28 1.13 -7.06
CA PHE A 20 5.20 0.86 -8.49
C PHE A 20 5.21 -0.64 -8.78
N VAL A 21 4.83 -1.00 -10.01
CA VAL A 21 4.79 -2.39 -10.47
C VAL A 21 5.74 -2.54 -11.64
N GLU A 22 6.64 -3.51 -11.54
CA GLU A 22 7.57 -3.89 -12.62
C GLU A 22 7.46 -5.40 -12.83
N ASP A 23 7.27 -5.83 -14.08
CA ASP A 23 7.12 -7.23 -14.48
C ASP A 23 6.10 -8.04 -13.65
N GLY A 24 5.04 -7.37 -13.19
CA GLY A 24 3.98 -7.97 -12.39
C GLY A 24 4.32 -8.12 -10.90
N THR A 25 5.43 -7.55 -10.45
CA THR A 25 5.86 -7.52 -9.05
C THR A 25 5.74 -6.11 -8.49
N VAL A 26 5.21 -6.00 -7.26
CA VAL A 26 5.06 -4.75 -6.54
C VAL A 26 6.37 -4.39 -5.86
N TYR A 27 6.79 -3.14 -6.03
CA TYR A 27 7.95 -2.55 -5.41
C TYR A 27 7.59 -1.27 -4.66
N VAL A 28 8.34 -0.97 -3.60
CA VAL A 28 8.33 0.32 -2.92
C VAL A 28 9.71 0.96 -3.06
N GLY A 29 9.76 2.23 -3.44
CA GLY A 29 11.02 2.97 -3.49
C GLY A 29 11.74 2.99 -2.14
N SER A 30 13.06 3.07 -2.16
CA SER A 30 13.87 3.36 -0.96
C SER A 30 15.20 3.99 -1.35
N ASP A 31 15.92 4.55 -0.38
CA ASP A 31 17.26 5.10 -0.57
C ASP A 31 18.30 4.07 -1.06
N ASP A 32 18.13 2.81 -0.66
CA ASP A 32 19.02 1.70 -1.04
C ASP A 32 18.56 0.97 -2.33
N GLY A 33 17.55 1.51 -2.99
CA GLY A 33 16.92 0.95 -4.18
C GLY A 33 15.55 0.33 -3.91
N PRO A 34 14.83 -0.11 -4.96
CA PRO A 34 13.48 -0.64 -4.81
C PRO A 34 13.42 -1.87 -3.89
N LEU A 35 12.47 -1.87 -2.97
CA LEU A 35 12.14 -3.01 -2.13
C LEU A 35 11.08 -3.86 -2.82
N GLU A 36 11.43 -5.09 -3.16
CA GLU A 36 10.48 -6.09 -3.63
C GLU A 36 9.48 -6.44 -2.53
N VAL A 37 8.18 -6.41 -2.84
CA VAL A 37 7.12 -6.76 -1.90
C VAL A 37 6.59 -8.16 -2.17
N ALA A 38 5.93 -8.35 -3.32
CA ALA A 38 5.33 -9.60 -3.78
C ALA A 38 4.77 -9.42 -5.20
N PRO A 39 4.41 -10.52 -5.89
CA PRO A 39 3.60 -10.46 -7.11
C PRO A 39 2.30 -9.65 -6.90
N LEU A 40 1.95 -8.81 -7.86
CA LEU A 40 0.73 -8.00 -7.84
C LEU A 40 -0.52 -8.88 -7.67
N ALA A 41 -0.54 -10.04 -8.33
CA ALA A 41 -1.65 -10.99 -8.24
C ALA A 41 -1.90 -11.45 -6.79
N ASP A 42 -0.84 -11.68 -6.02
CA ASP A 42 -0.93 -12.14 -4.63
C ASP A 42 -1.43 -11.01 -3.72
N ILE A 43 -0.97 -9.78 -3.96
CA ILE A 43 -1.45 -8.57 -3.24
C ILE A 43 -2.94 -8.34 -3.50
N VAL A 44 -3.37 -8.42 -4.76
CA VAL A 44 -4.79 -8.25 -5.15
C VAL A 44 -5.65 -9.37 -4.56
N ALA A 45 -5.17 -10.62 -4.59
CA ALA A 45 -5.88 -11.74 -3.98
C ALA A 45 -6.01 -11.56 -2.46
N ALA A 46 -4.95 -11.13 -1.78
CA ALA A 46 -4.95 -10.86 -0.35
C ALA A 46 -5.86 -9.68 0.03
N ALA A 47 -6.03 -8.71 -0.86
CA ALA A 47 -6.97 -7.61 -0.69
C ALA A 47 -8.45 -8.02 -0.89
N GLY A 48 -8.72 -9.26 -1.29
CA GLY A 48 -10.08 -9.77 -1.56
C GLY A 48 -10.54 -9.63 -3.01
N GLY A 49 -9.65 -9.21 -3.92
CA GLY A 49 -9.93 -9.06 -5.35
C GLY A 49 -9.51 -7.69 -5.90
N PRO A 50 -9.69 -7.46 -7.21
CA PRO A 50 -9.28 -6.21 -7.87
C PRO A 50 -10.17 -5.01 -7.51
N ALA A 51 -11.31 -5.25 -6.87
CA ALA A 51 -12.31 -4.25 -6.57
C ALA A 51 -12.67 -4.31 -5.09
N TRP A 52 -12.54 -3.18 -4.40
CA TRP A 52 -12.94 -3.00 -3.02
C TRP A 52 -14.27 -2.25 -2.96
N THR A 53 -15.25 -2.74 -2.21
CA THR A 53 -16.52 -2.02 -1.99
C THR A 53 -16.51 -1.39 -0.62
N ILE A 54 -16.78 -0.09 -0.54
CA ILE A 54 -16.89 0.62 0.74
C ILE A 54 -18.16 0.13 1.46
N THR A 55 -17.99 -0.35 2.68
CA THR A 55 -19.10 -0.82 3.53
C THR A 55 -18.91 -0.31 4.95
N TYR A 56 -19.99 0.09 5.60
CA TYR A 56 -19.97 0.50 7.00
C TYR A 56 -20.85 -0.44 7.81
N SER A 57 -20.35 -0.92 8.95
CA SER A 57 -21.20 -1.71 9.85
C SER A 57 -22.22 -0.83 10.55
N GLU A 58 -23.38 -1.42 10.89
CA GLU A 58 -24.42 -0.71 11.66
C GLU A 58 -23.88 -0.20 13.01
N ALA A 59 -22.94 -0.92 13.64
CA ALA A 59 -22.30 -0.50 14.87
C ALA A 59 -21.42 0.75 14.70
N GLU A 60 -20.75 0.90 13.56
CA GLU A 60 -19.98 2.11 13.24
C GLU A 60 -20.89 3.30 12.98
N LYS A 61 -21.97 3.10 12.22
CA LYS A 61 -23.00 4.12 11.95
C LYS A 61 -23.64 4.62 13.24
N GLU A 62 -23.96 3.72 14.17
CA GLU A 62 -24.55 4.07 15.47
C GLU A 62 -23.55 4.79 16.38
N ARG A 63 -22.29 4.32 16.42
CA ARG A 63 -21.22 4.94 17.22
C ARG A 63 -20.90 6.35 16.75
N TYR A 64 -20.98 6.60 15.45
CA TYR A 64 -20.67 7.87 14.82
C TYR A 64 -21.88 8.40 14.05
N ALA A 65 -22.92 8.83 14.77
CA ALA A 65 -24.20 9.30 14.22
C ALA A 65 -24.16 10.52 13.26
N GLY A 66 -22.97 11.05 12.95
CA GLY A 66 -22.73 12.09 11.95
C GLY A 66 -21.66 11.73 10.92
N MET A 67 -21.28 10.45 10.85
CA MET A 67 -20.39 9.92 9.80
C MET A 67 -21.06 10.11 8.45
N ASP A 68 -20.33 10.69 7.50
CA ASP A 68 -20.75 10.71 6.12
C ASP A 68 -20.57 9.30 5.55
N THR A 69 -21.67 8.67 5.15
CA THR A 69 -21.68 7.34 4.52
C THR A 69 -22.16 7.44 3.08
N SER A 70 -22.09 8.62 2.46
CA SER A 70 -22.56 8.85 1.10
C SER A 70 -21.78 8.06 0.04
N ASP A 71 -20.58 7.60 0.39
CA ASP A 71 -19.69 6.76 -0.41
C ASP A 71 -19.88 5.25 -0.16
N GLU A 72 -20.80 4.84 0.73
CA GLU A 72 -21.16 3.42 0.89
C GLU A 72 -21.62 2.80 -0.44
N GLY A 73 -21.06 1.64 -0.77
CA GLY A 73 -21.33 0.93 -2.02
C GLY A 73 -20.51 1.44 -3.22
N LEU A 74 -19.69 2.48 -3.07
CA LEU A 74 -18.72 2.87 -4.08
C LEU A 74 -17.65 1.77 -4.23
N VAL A 75 -17.27 1.50 -5.48
CA VAL A 75 -16.26 0.51 -5.83
C VAL A 75 -14.95 1.21 -6.18
N VAL A 76 -13.89 0.84 -5.48
CA VAL A 76 -12.53 1.34 -5.67
C VAL A 76 -11.70 0.26 -6.34
N ASP A 77 -10.94 0.64 -7.38
CA ASP A 77 -9.96 -0.24 -8.00
C ASP A 77 -8.72 -0.36 -7.10
N VAL A 78 -8.41 -1.59 -6.71
CA VAL A 78 -7.32 -1.89 -5.77
C VAL A 78 -5.95 -1.57 -6.38
N VAL A 79 -5.79 -1.77 -7.69
CA VAL A 79 -4.53 -1.51 -8.40
C VAL A 79 -4.31 -0.01 -8.55
N ASP A 80 -5.35 0.76 -8.84
CA ASP A 80 -5.27 2.22 -8.88
C ASP A 80 -4.91 2.79 -7.50
N MET A 81 -5.53 2.26 -6.43
CA MET A 81 -5.20 2.66 -5.07
C MET A 81 -3.73 2.35 -4.75
N LEU A 82 -3.26 1.14 -5.08
CA LEU A 82 -1.88 0.73 -4.86
C LEU A 82 -0.89 1.70 -5.54
N HIS A 83 -1.16 2.10 -6.78
CA HIS A 83 -0.31 3.05 -7.50
C HIS A 83 -0.31 4.47 -6.91
N ALA A 84 -1.37 4.88 -6.22
CA ALA A 84 -1.46 6.16 -5.56
C ALA A 84 -0.71 6.19 -4.20
N MET A 85 -0.30 5.04 -3.68
CA MET A 85 0.30 4.94 -2.34
C MET A 85 1.73 5.47 -2.31
N THR A 86 1.96 6.38 -1.36
CA THR A 86 3.29 6.83 -0.97
C THR A 86 3.56 6.52 0.50
N HIS A 87 4.82 6.28 0.84
CA HIS A 87 5.21 5.77 2.15
C HIS A 87 6.26 6.65 2.81
N SER A 88 6.16 6.85 4.12
CA SER A 88 7.24 7.48 4.89
C SER A 88 8.46 6.55 4.99
N GLN A 89 9.65 7.12 5.18
CA GLN A 89 10.87 6.36 5.51
C GLN A 89 10.64 5.29 6.58
N ARG A 90 9.97 5.63 7.69
CA ARG A 90 9.72 4.68 8.78
C ARG A 90 8.98 3.42 8.33
N PHE A 91 8.01 3.58 7.43
CA PHE A 91 7.27 2.44 6.89
C PHE A 91 8.18 1.60 5.98
N VAL A 92 8.96 2.25 5.12
CA VAL A 92 9.93 1.61 4.24
C VAL A 92 10.99 0.83 5.04
N ASP A 93 11.54 1.41 6.11
CA ASP A 93 12.48 0.73 7.01
C ASP A 93 11.85 -0.51 7.66
N THR A 94 10.57 -0.38 8.07
CA THR A 94 9.82 -1.50 8.65
C THR A 94 9.59 -2.59 7.61
N LEU A 95 9.24 -2.21 6.37
CA LEU A 95 9.03 -3.13 5.26
C LEU A 95 10.32 -3.89 4.91
N ALA A 96 11.46 -3.19 4.84
CA ALA A 96 12.77 -3.76 4.57
C ALA A 96 13.20 -4.80 5.62
N ALA A 97 12.81 -4.60 6.89
CA ALA A 97 13.13 -5.51 7.98
C ALA A 97 12.38 -6.86 7.93
N HIS A 98 11.33 -6.98 7.11
CA HIS A 98 10.53 -8.20 6.98
C HIS A 98 10.96 -9.04 5.77
N PRO A 99 10.96 -10.39 5.86
CA PRO A 99 11.30 -11.28 4.76
C PRO A 99 10.23 -11.28 3.65
N THR A 100 10.65 -11.60 2.42
CA THR A 100 9.77 -11.80 1.25
C THR A 100 9.33 -13.24 1.07
N GLU A 101 9.97 -14.18 1.76
CA GLU A 101 9.63 -15.59 1.69
C GLU A 101 8.28 -15.85 2.39
N VAL A 102 7.42 -16.63 1.72
CA VAL A 102 6.17 -17.12 2.29
C VAL A 102 6.47 -18.30 3.22
N PRO A 103 6.12 -18.22 4.52
CA PRO A 103 6.23 -19.37 5.44
C PRO A 103 5.38 -20.55 4.97
N ALA A 104 5.78 -21.78 5.31
CA ALA A 104 5.13 -23.01 4.83
C ALA A 104 3.63 -23.12 5.19
N ASP A 105 3.22 -22.51 6.29
CA ASP A 105 1.85 -22.52 6.81
C ASP A 105 1.08 -21.23 6.51
N ASP A 106 1.61 -20.38 5.64
CA ASP A 106 1.02 -19.08 5.29
C ASP A 106 0.78 -18.96 3.77
N THR A 107 -0.05 -18.00 3.38
CA THR A 107 -0.36 -17.68 1.99
C THR A 107 0.42 -16.46 1.49
N ILE A 108 0.91 -15.63 2.41
CA ILE A 108 1.61 -14.39 2.09
C ILE A 108 2.86 -14.22 2.95
N SER A 109 3.88 -13.53 2.44
CA SER A 109 5.08 -13.23 3.21
C SER A 109 4.80 -12.15 4.27
N PRO A 110 5.58 -12.09 5.37
CA PRO A 110 5.41 -11.04 6.37
C PRO A 110 5.52 -9.62 5.79
N ARG A 111 6.42 -9.40 4.81
CA ARG A 111 6.54 -8.11 4.12
C ARG A 111 5.29 -7.78 3.32
N ALA A 112 4.80 -8.73 2.54
CA ALA A 112 3.62 -8.53 1.72
C ALA A 112 2.34 -8.37 2.57
N GLY A 113 2.22 -9.10 3.68
CA GLY A 113 1.13 -8.92 4.64
C GLY A 113 1.12 -7.53 5.28
N LEU A 114 2.28 -6.99 5.65
CA LEU A 114 2.41 -5.62 6.16
C LEU A 114 1.98 -4.59 5.10
N PHE A 115 2.41 -4.77 3.85
CA PHE A 115 2.02 -3.91 2.74
C PHE A 115 0.52 -3.97 2.47
N VAL A 116 -0.07 -5.17 2.41
CA VAL A 116 -1.51 -5.38 2.23
C VAL A 116 -2.27 -4.70 3.36
N GLY A 117 -1.86 -4.85 4.61
CA GLY A 117 -2.49 -4.13 5.74
C GLY A 117 -2.55 -2.62 5.50
N LYS A 118 -1.46 -2.01 5.02
CA LYS A 118 -1.43 -0.59 4.69
C LYS A 118 -2.34 -0.22 3.51
N LEU A 119 -2.44 -1.09 2.50
CA LEU A 119 -3.36 -0.92 1.37
C LEU A 119 -4.82 -0.96 1.83
N LEU A 120 -5.18 -1.92 2.69
CA LEU A 120 -6.52 -2.04 3.26
C LEU A 120 -6.89 -0.80 4.06
N GLU A 121 -6.00 -0.31 4.93
CA GLU A 121 -6.19 0.94 5.67
C GLU A 121 -6.47 2.13 4.72
N ASN A 122 -5.76 2.22 3.60
CA ASN A 122 -5.95 3.29 2.63
C ASN A 122 -7.24 3.10 1.79
N LEU A 123 -7.69 1.87 1.58
CA LEU A 123 -9.00 1.60 0.94
C LEU A 123 -10.16 1.96 1.87
N GLU A 124 -10.00 1.75 3.19
CA GLU A 124 -11.00 2.08 4.20
C GLU A 124 -11.08 3.58 4.52
N HIS A 125 -9.95 4.31 4.43
CA HIS A 125 -9.87 5.70 4.91
C HIS A 125 -9.39 6.71 3.87
N GLY A 126 -9.07 6.26 2.65
CA GLY A 126 -8.43 7.07 1.61
C GLY A 126 -6.92 7.24 1.80
N VAL A 127 -6.27 7.85 0.81
CA VAL A 127 -4.84 8.21 0.89
C VAL A 127 -4.65 9.51 1.68
N ALA A 128 -3.75 9.50 2.66
CA ALA A 128 -3.36 10.66 3.46
C ALA A 128 -1.94 11.17 3.13
#